data_AF-A0A962EG83-F1
#
_entry.id   AF-A0A962EG83-F1
#
_cell.length_a   1.000
_cell.length_b   1.000
_cell.length_c   1.000
_cell.angle_alpha   90.00
_cell.angle_beta   90.00
_cell.angle_gamma   90.00
#
_symmetry.space_group_name_H-M   'P 1'
#
loop_
_entity.id
_entity.type
_entity.pdbx_description
1 polymer ?
#
loop_
_entity_poly.entity_id
_entity_poly.type
_entity_poly.pdbx_seq_one_letter_code
_entity_poly.pdbx_strand_id
1 'polypeptide(L)'
;MRISSVRSTEIPANTEALRWYELRLFNLYRILVAIVFGLLMLSNLGVRYFELRGPILTAGQIGVLIYMLAAAGIFAVSESRRWGVTSLTLTGVGFDLIMGGVLLFVFGGLSSGVGVLLLITVAMAALLLPGRLALLAAAIATCTLLSESMYSLSVERATDRNLAQAALLGTAFFLTVAIFYWLARLTRESQEMVERQGVDIANLAQINELIIQRMRTGILVVDGDGKVRRFNESGWYLLGTP
;
A
#
# COMPACT_ATOMS: atom_id res chain seq x y z
N MET A 1 44.70 5.62 9.09
CA MET A 1 43.93 4.49 9.66
C MET A 1 42.47 4.67 9.23
N ARG A 2 41.84 3.61 8.73
CA ARG A 2 40.61 3.60 7.91
C ARG A 2 39.43 4.36 8.54
N ILE A 3 38.84 5.27 7.77
CA ILE A 3 37.45 5.72 7.97
C ILE A 3 36.58 4.72 7.20
N SER A 4 36.06 3.72 7.91
CA SER A 4 35.09 2.76 7.39
C SER A 4 33.75 2.96 8.09
N SER A 5 32.78 3.51 7.37
CA SER A 5 31.55 2.80 7.01
C SER A 5 30.53 3.84 6.54
N VAL A 6 30.23 3.77 5.25
CA VAL A 6 29.05 4.39 4.67
C VAL A 6 27.86 3.83 5.45
N ARG A 7 27.18 4.71 6.17
CA ARG A 7 25.93 4.46 6.88
C ARG A 7 24.99 3.77 5.88
N SER A 8 24.62 2.53 6.18
CA SER A 8 23.50 1.85 5.55
C SER A 8 22.34 2.82 5.51
N THR A 9 21.66 2.86 4.36
CA THR A 9 20.35 3.50 4.19
C THR A 9 19.36 2.87 5.17
N GLU A 10 19.41 3.30 6.44
CA GLU A 10 18.41 3.01 7.45
C GLU A 10 17.12 3.69 6.98
N ILE A 11 16.33 2.93 6.23
CA ILE A 11 14.92 3.25 6.03
C ILE A 11 14.36 3.40 7.45
N PRO A 12 13.79 4.57 7.81
CA PRO A 12 13.35 4.79 9.19
C PRO A 12 12.41 3.66 9.60
N ALA A 13 12.63 3.07 10.77
CA ALA A 13 11.95 1.86 11.25
C ALA A 13 10.41 1.93 11.13
N ASN A 14 9.85 3.14 11.12
CA ASN A 14 8.43 3.41 10.92
C ASN A 14 7.94 3.06 9.49
N THR A 15 8.77 3.26 8.46
CA THR A 15 8.40 3.00 7.05
C THR A 15 8.39 1.51 6.74
N GLU A 16 9.30 0.72 7.31
CA GLU A 16 9.29 -0.73 7.11
C GLU A 16 8.09 -1.39 7.80
N ALA A 17 7.80 -0.99 9.04
CA ALA A 17 6.62 -1.45 9.78
C ALA A 17 5.32 -1.14 9.03
N LEU A 18 5.22 0.06 8.43
CA LEU A 18 4.08 0.46 7.60
C LEU A 18 3.92 -0.46 6.38
N ARG A 19 5.00 -0.74 5.64
CA ARG A 19 4.93 -1.63 4.46
C ARG A 19 4.48 -3.05 4.81
N TRP A 20 4.91 -3.58 5.96
CA TRP A 20 4.45 -4.88 6.45
C TRP A 20 2.97 -4.84 6.88
N TYR A 21 2.52 -3.73 7.48
CA TYR A 21 1.11 -3.53 7.81
C TYR A 21 0.23 -3.47 6.54
N GLU A 22 0.64 -2.71 5.54
CA GLU A 22 -0.03 -2.62 4.23
C GLU A 22 -0.08 -3.98 3.53
N LEU A 23 1.01 -4.75 3.54
CA LEU A 23 1.04 -6.12 2.99
C LEU A 23 0.08 -7.05 3.75
N ARG A 24 0.03 -6.94 5.09
CA ARG A 24 -0.90 -7.75 5.90
C ARG A 24 -2.35 -7.41 5.58
N LEU A 25 -2.68 -6.13 5.45
CA LEU A 25 -4.01 -5.68 5.03
C LEU A 25 -4.36 -6.20 3.63
N PHE A 26 -3.40 -6.18 2.71
CA PHE A 26 -3.58 -6.73 1.36
C PHE A 26 -3.87 -8.24 1.38
N ASN A 27 -3.14 -9.00 2.19
CA ASN A 27 -3.35 -10.44 2.30
C ASN A 27 -4.69 -10.77 3.00
N LEU A 28 -5.14 -9.95 3.96
CA LEU A 28 -6.48 -10.07 4.55
C LEU A 28 -7.57 -9.81 3.52
N TYR A 29 -7.41 -8.79 2.68
CA TYR A 29 -8.29 -8.56 1.53
C TYR A 29 -8.31 -9.78 0.60
N ARG A 30 -7.15 -10.38 0.29
CA ARG A 30 -7.07 -11.58 -0.55
C ARG A 30 -7.85 -12.75 0.05
N ILE A 31 -7.73 -12.98 1.35
CA ILE A 31 -8.49 -14.02 2.06
C ILE A 31 -9.99 -13.72 2.00
N LEU A 32 -10.40 -12.47 2.23
CA LEU A 32 -11.80 -12.05 2.12
C LEU A 32 -12.37 -12.36 0.73
N VAL A 33 -11.66 -11.96 -0.33
CA VAL A 33 -12.05 -12.23 -1.72
C VAL A 33 -12.15 -13.74 -1.97
N ALA A 34 -11.19 -14.52 -1.48
CA ALA A 34 -11.19 -15.97 -1.63
C ALA A 34 -12.38 -16.63 -0.93
N ILE A 35 -12.73 -16.17 0.27
CA ILE A 35 -13.91 -16.63 1.01
C ILE A 35 -15.19 -16.25 0.27
N VAL A 36 -15.32 -15.02 -0.20
CA VAL A 36 -16.53 -14.55 -0.93
C VAL A 36 -16.76 -15.41 -2.18
N PHE A 37 -15.74 -15.60 -3.02
CA PHE A 37 -15.87 -16.46 -4.19
C PHE A 37 -16.06 -17.93 -3.83
N GLY A 38 -15.45 -18.40 -2.74
CA GLY A 38 -15.64 -19.75 -2.20
C GLY A 38 -17.10 -20.00 -1.83
N LEU A 39 -17.68 -19.09 -1.06
CA LEU A 39 -19.08 -19.14 -0.68
C LEU A 39 -19.99 -19.05 -1.91
N LEU A 40 -19.72 -18.16 -2.87
CA LEU A 40 -20.51 -18.06 -4.10
C LEU A 40 -20.50 -19.37 -4.89
N MET A 41 -19.34 -19.99 -5.10
CA MET A 41 -19.18 -21.24 -5.86
C MET A 41 -19.74 -22.48 -5.17
N LEU A 42 -19.73 -22.50 -3.84
CA LEU A 42 -20.30 -23.59 -3.03
C LEU A 42 -21.81 -23.39 -2.78
N SER A 43 -22.32 -22.17 -2.95
CA SER A 43 -23.73 -21.85 -2.77
C SER A 43 -24.57 -22.09 -4.02
N ASN A 44 -25.81 -22.52 -3.84
CA ASN A 44 -26.80 -22.57 -4.93
C ASN A 44 -27.15 -21.19 -5.50
N LEU A 45 -26.89 -20.10 -4.75
CA LEU A 45 -27.15 -18.73 -5.16
C LEU A 45 -26.21 -18.29 -6.29
N GLY A 46 -24.90 -18.46 -6.09
CA GLY A 46 -23.91 -18.11 -7.12
C GLY A 46 -24.08 -18.95 -8.38
N VAL A 47 -24.32 -20.25 -8.23
CA VAL A 47 -24.56 -21.16 -9.36
C VAL A 47 -25.79 -20.74 -10.19
N ARG A 48 -26.87 -20.29 -9.55
CA ARG A 48 -28.07 -19.81 -10.26
C ARG A 48 -27.88 -18.44 -10.88
N TYR A 49 -27.24 -17.50 -10.17
CA TYR A 49 -27.05 -16.13 -10.64
C TYR A 49 -26.14 -16.07 -11.87
N PHE A 50 -25.07 -16.86 -11.89
CA PHE A 50 -24.11 -16.92 -13.00
C PHE A 50 -24.39 -18.07 -13.98
N GLU A 51 -25.54 -18.74 -13.84
CA GLU A 51 -25.98 -19.87 -14.68
C GLU A 51 -24.92 -20.97 -14.90
N LEU A 52 -24.08 -21.21 -13.90
CA LEU A 52 -22.93 -22.10 -13.98
C LEU A 52 -23.38 -23.57 -14.06
N ARG A 53 -23.02 -24.29 -15.13
CA ARG A 53 -23.41 -25.69 -15.31
C ARG A 53 -22.29 -26.56 -15.87
N GLY A 54 -22.29 -27.82 -15.47
CA GLY A 54 -21.40 -28.83 -16.05
C GLY A 54 -19.91 -28.57 -15.78
N PRO A 55 -19.02 -28.76 -16.77
CA PRO A 55 -17.56 -28.68 -16.56
C PRO A 55 -17.04 -27.32 -16.08
N ILE A 56 -17.74 -26.22 -16.39
CA ILE A 56 -17.28 -24.88 -15.98
C ILE A 56 -17.50 -24.64 -14.48
N LEU A 57 -18.55 -25.23 -13.91
CA LEU A 57 -18.82 -25.17 -12.48
C LEU A 57 -17.75 -25.92 -11.69
N THR A 58 -17.41 -27.15 -12.13
CA THR A 58 -16.38 -27.94 -11.45
C THR A 58 -15.00 -27.30 -11.57
N ALA A 59 -14.65 -26.78 -12.76
CA ALA A 59 -13.42 -26.01 -12.96
C ALA A 59 -13.38 -24.75 -12.08
N GLY A 60 -14.49 -24.02 -11.97
CA GLY A 60 -14.62 -22.85 -11.10
C GLY A 60 -14.45 -23.18 -9.62
N GLN A 61 -15.07 -24.25 -9.14
CA GLN A 61 -14.92 -24.73 -7.76
C GLN A 61 -13.46 -25.12 -7.46
N ILE A 62 -12.81 -25.87 -8.35
CA ILE A 62 -11.40 -26.23 -8.22
C ILE A 62 -10.52 -24.97 -8.22
N GLY A 63 -10.77 -24.04 -9.14
CA GLY A 63 -10.03 -22.79 -9.22
C GLY A 63 -10.12 -21.98 -7.93
N VAL A 64 -11.32 -21.82 -7.37
CA VAL A 64 -11.51 -21.08 -6.12
C VAL A 64 -10.89 -21.78 -4.92
N LEU A 65 -10.90 -23.12 -4.88
CA LEU A 65 -10.15 -23.88 -3.86
C LEU A 65 -8.64 -23.62 -3.95
N ILE A 66 -8.09 -23.64 -5.16
CA ILE A 66 -6.67 -23.29 -5.39
C ILE A 66 -6.39 -21.86 -4.94
N TYR A 67 -7.29 -20.92 -5.24
CA TYR A 67 -7.15 -19.52 -4.81
C TYR A 67 -7.16 -19.38 -3.30
N MET A 68 -8.06 -20.06 -2.59
CA MET A 68 -8.12 -20.06 -1.12
C MET A 68 -6.83 -20.63 -0.50
N LEU A 69 -6.35 -21.77 -1.00
CA LEU A 69 -5.12 -22.40 -0.51
C LEU A 69 -3.90 -21.49 -0.72
N ALA A 70 -3.79 -20.89 -1.90
CA ALA A 70 -2.72 -19.96 -2.20
C ALA A 70 -2.81 -18.66 -1.39
N ALA A 71 -4.02 -18.10 -1.19
CA ALA A 71 -4.21 -16.93 -0.34
C ALA A 71 -3.77 -17.20 1.11
N ALA A 72 -4.18 -18.35 1.67
CA ALA A 72 -3.76 -18.79 2.99
C ALA A 72 -2.25 -19.06 3.07
N GLY A 73 -1.68 -19.71 2.04
CA GLY A 73 -0.24 -19.98 1.95
C GLY A 73 0.59 -18.69 1.88
N ILE A 74 0.21 -17.73 1.03
CA ILE A 74 0.89 -16.44 0.93
C ILE A 74 0.79 -15.66 2.25
N PHE A 75 -0.38 -15.67 2.90
CA PHE A 75 -0.54 -15.05 4.22
C PHE A 75 0.40 -15.69 5.26
N ALA A 76 0.43 -17.02 5.36
CA ALA A 76 1.30 -17.74 6.29
C ALA A 76 2.80 -17.48 6.03
N VAL A 77 3.21 -17.49 4.75
CA VAL A 77 4.59 -17.16 4.37
C VAL A 77 4.90 -15.70 4.70
N SER A 78 3.96 -14.77 4.50
CA SER A 78 4.16 -13.36 4.83
C SER A 78 4.37 -13.13 6.34
N GLU A 79 3.67 -13.88 7.20
CA GLU A 79 3.80 -13.76 8.66
C GLU A 79 5.16 -14.30 9.15
N SER A 80 5.76 -15.24 8.42
CA SER A 80 7.09 -15.75 8.75
C SER A 80 8.21 -14.71 8.61
N ARG A 81 7.95 -13.60 7.89
CA ARG A 81 8.90 -12.51 7.57
C ARG A 81 10.25 -12.97 7.01
N ARG A 82 10.32 -14.19 6.47
CA ARG A 82 11.57 -14.75 5.90
C ARG A 82 11.94 -14.12 4.57
N TRP A 83 10.96 -13.57 3.84
CA TRP A 83 11.10 -13.04 2.50
C TRP A 83 10.83 -11.53 2.49
N GLY A 84 11.42 -10.81 1.54
CA GLY A 84 11.18 -9.37 1.41
C GLY A 84 9.75 -9.04 0.95
N VAL A 85 9.20 -7.93 1.44
CA VAL A 85 7.85 -7.42 1.11
C VAL A 85 7.63 -7.34 -0.39
N THR A 86 8.62 -6.85 -1.15
CA THR A 86 8.52 -6.69 -2.61
C THR A 86 8.32 -8.05 -3.31
N SER A 87 9.08 -9.08 -2.93
CA SER A 87 8.97 -10.40 -3.54
C SER A 87 7.63 -11.08 -3.21
N LEU A 88 7.19 -10.98 -1.95
CA LEU A 88 5.88 -11.51 -1.53
C LEU A 88 4.72 -10.81 -2.25
N THR A 89 4.80 -9.48 -2.37
CA THR A 89 3.80 -8.69 -3.09
C THR A 89 3.77 -9.07 -4.57
N LEU A 90 4.94 -9.21 -5.21
CA LEU A 90 5.02 -9.58 -6.63
C LEU A 90 4.38 -10.95 -6.89
N THR A 91 4.70 -11.95 -6.07
CA THR A 91 4.09 -13.29 -6.17
C THR A 91 2.59 -13.22 -5.94
N GLY A 92 2.13 -12.48 -4.93
CA GLY A 92 0.71 -12.32 -4.63
C GLY A 92 -0.07 -11.62 -5.75
N VAL A 93 0.45 -10.50 -6.27
CA VAL A 93 -0.17 -9.76 -7.38
C VAL A 93 -0.20 -10.61 -8.65
N GLY A 94 0.89 -11.31 -8.98
CA GLY A 94 0.92 -12.20 -10.15
C GLY A 94 -0.14 -13.30 -10.05
N PHE A 95 -0.27 -13.89 -8.87
CA PHE A 95 -1.30 -14.90 -8.61
C PHE A 95 -2.72 -14.33 -8.68
N ASP A 96 -2.96 -13.15 -8.10
CA ASP A 96 -4.26 -12.47 -8.16
C ASP A 96 -4.65 -12.10 -9.60
N LEU A 97 -3.70 -11.70 -10.45
CA LEU A 97 -3.97 -11.39 -11.86
C LEU A 97 -4.36 -12.64 -12.66
N ILE A 98 -3.63 -13.75 -12.47
CA ILE A 98 -3.95 -15.02 -13.12
C ILE A 98 -5.33 -15.50 -12.65
N MET A 99 -5.55 -15.52 -11.34
CA MET A 99 -6.82 -15.98 -10.80
C MET A 99 -7.97 -15.06 -11.19
N GLY A 100 -7.77 -13.75 -11.16
CA GLY A 100 -8.78 -12.79 -11.61
C GLY A 100 -9.18 -13.00 -13.08
N GLY A 101 -8.23 -13.34 -13.96
CA GLY A 101 -8.53 -13.73 -15.33
C GLY A 101 -9.36 -15.02 -15.42
N VAL A 102 -9.02 -16.04 -14.64
CA VAL A 102 -9.80 -17.29 -14.56
C VAL A 102 -11.21 -17.02 -14.03
N LEU A 103 -11.35 -16.24 -12.96
CA LEU A 103 -12.64 -15.90 -12.37
C LEU A 103 -13.49 -15.07 -13.33
N LEU A 104 -12.90 -14.12 -14.05
CA LEU A 104 -13.61 -13.38 -15.11
C LEU A 104 -14.24 -14.32 -16.12
N PHE A 105 -13.48 -15.30 -16.62
CA PHE A 105 -14.00 -16.26 -17.58
C PHE A 105 -15.10 -17.15 -16.98
N VAL A 106 -14.91 -17.62 -15.74
CA VAL A 106 -15.87 -18.50 -15.06
C VAL A 106 -17.17 -17.77 -14.73
N PHE A 107 -17.12 -16.52 -14.28
CA PHE A 107 -18.28 -15.75 -13.82
C PHE A 107 -19.00 -14.97 -14.93
N GLY A 108 -18.76 -15.28 -16.20
CA GLY A 108 -19.47 -14.64 -17.31
C GLY A 108 -19.00 -13.21 -17.59
N GLY A 109 -17.69 -12.96 -17.45
CA GLY A 109 -17.04 -11.79 -18.00
C GLY A 109 -17.05 -10.53 -17.14
N LEU A 110 -16.93 -9.36 -17.78
CA LEU A 110 -16.84 -8.06 -17.09
C LEU A 110 -18.07 -7.68 -16.24
N SER A 111 -19.24 -8.25 -16.50
CA SER A 111 -20.46 -8.06 -15.69
C SER A 111 -20.38 -8.70 -14.30
N SER A 112 -19.44 -9.62 -14.08
CA SER A 112 -19.24 -10.30 -12.79
C SER A 112 -18.73 -9.40 -11.67
N GLY A 113 -18.21 -8.21 -12.00
CA GLY A 113 -17.56 -7.31 -11.04
C GLY A 113 -16.12 -7.70 -10.70
N VAL A 114 -15.59 -8.83 -11.19
CA VAL A 114 -14.19 -9.26 -10.94
C VAL A 114 -13.19 -8.20 -11.43
N GLY A 115 -13.48 -7.53 -12.54
CA GLY A 115 -12.64 -6.44 -13.06
C GLY A 115 -12.48 -5.26 -12.07
N VAL A 116 -13.49 -4.99 -11.25
CA VAL A 116 -13.41 -3.96 -10.21
C VAL A 116 -12.53 -4.43 -9.05
N LEU A 117 -12.57 -5.72 -8.69
CA LEU A 117 -11.71 -6.28 -7.65
C LEU A 117 -10.22 -6.25 -8.04
N LEU A 118 -9.93 -6.43 -9.34
CA LEU A 118 -8.57 -6.27 -9.87
C LEU A 118 -8.03 -4.84 -9.70
N LEU A 119 -8.90 -3.83 -9.58
CA LEU A 119 -8.48 -2.46 -9.30
C LEU A 119 -7.76 -2.35 -7.95
N ILE A 120 -8.26 -3.05 -6.93
CA ILE A 120 -7.64 -3.10 -5.62
C ILE A 120 -6.28 -3.80 -5.70
N THR A 121 -6.19 -4.91 -6.45
CA THR A 121 -4.92 -5.61 -6.70
C THR A 121 -3.89 -4.68 -7.36
N VAL A 122 -4.29 -3.90 -8.36
CA VAL A 122 -3.41 -2.93 -9.04
C VAL A 122 -3.05 -1.77 -8.10
N ALA A 123 -3.98 -1.27 -7.28
CA ALA A 123 -3.71 -0.23 -6.29
C ALA A 123 -2.66 -0.68 -5.27
N MET A 124 -2.80 -1.90 -4.74
CA MET A 124 -1.84 -2.47 -3.79
C MET A 124 -0.49 -2.75 -4.46
N ALA A 125 -0.48 -3.15 -5.74
CA ALA A 125 0.76 -3.22 -6.52
C ALA A 125 1.43 -1.83 -6.62
N ALA A 126 0.68 -0.77 -6.87
CA ALA A 126 1.20 0.60 -6.95
C ALA A 126 1.72 1.13 -5.61
N LEU A 127 1.14 0.69 -4.49
CA LEU A 127 1.55 1.07 -3.14
C LEU A 127 2.83 0.35 -2.71
N LEU A 128 2.92 -0.96 -2.97
CA LEU A 128 3.94 -1.84 -2.38
C LEU A 128 5.12 -2.17 -3.32
N LEU A 129 4.93 -2.04 -4.64
CA LEU A 129 5.95 -2.35 -5.67
C LEU A 129 6.55 -1.08 -6.30
N PRO A 130 7.75 -1.18 -6.89
CA PRO A 130 8.28 -0.16 -7.78
C PRO A 130 7.31 0.18 -8.92
N GLY A 131 7.20 1.46 -9.28
CA GLY A 131 6.24 1.94 -10.28
C GLY A 131 6.27 1.20 -11.63
N ARG A 132 7.44 0.72 -12.08
CA ARG A 132 7.56 -0.09 -13.30
C ARG A 132 6.80 -1.43 -13.21
N LEU A 133 6.85 -2.10 -12.05
CA LEU A 133 6.13 -3.36 -11.82
C LEU A 133 4.63 -3.12 -11.59
N ALA A 134 4.26 -2.00 -10.98
CA ALA A 134 2.86 -1.61 -10.86
C ALA A 134 2.23 -1.30 -12.22
N LEU A 135 2.95 -0.60 -13.11
CA LEU A 135 2.53 -0.36 -14.49
C LEU A 135 2.40 -1.68 -15.28
N LEU A 136 3.34 -2.62 -15.08
CA LEU A 136 3.23 -3.95 -15.66
C LEU A 136 1.96 -4.67 -15.18
N ALA A 137 1.65 -4.62 -13.89
CA ALA A 137 0.44 -5.22 -13.33
C ALA A 137 -0.84 -4.59 -13.93
N ALA A 138 -0.88 -3.26 -14.06
CA ALA A 138 -1.99 -2.55 -14.71
C ALA A 138 -2.14 -2.95 -16.20
N ALA A 139 -1.02 -3.08 -16.91
CA ALA A 139 -1.02 -3.53 -18.30
C ALA A 139 -1.54 -4.96 -18.45
N ILE A 140 -1.06 -5.89 -17.61
CA ILE A 140 -1.53 -7.29 -17.59
C ILE A 140 -3.03 -7.32 -17.28
N ALA A 141 -3.48 -6.63 -16.23
CA ALA A 141 -4.89 -6.57 -15.87
C ALA A 141 -5.76 -6.01 -17.02
N THR A 142 -5.29 -4.96 -17.70
CA THR A 142 -5.99 -4.38 -18.85
C THR A 142 -6.04 -5.36 -20.02
N CYS A 143 -4.93 -6.02 -20.33
CA CYS A 143 -4.89 -7.06 -21.37
C CYS A 143 -5.86 -8.19 -21.04
N THR A 144 -5.96 -8.62 -19.77
CA THR A 144 -6.93 -9.63 -19.33
C THR A 144 -8.36 -9.18 -19.61
N LEU A 145 -8.74 -7.93 -19.26
CA LEU A 145 -10.07 -7.40 -19.53
C LEU A 145 -10.37 -7.28 -21.02
N LEU A 146 -9.42 -6.79 -21.82
CA LEU A 146 -9.60 -6.67 -23.27
C LEU A 146 -9.69 -8.03 -23.94
N SER A 147 -8.91 -9.02 -23.50
CA SER A 147 -8.95 -10.39 -24.01
C SER A 147 -10.32 -11.02 -23.75
N GLU A 148 -10.86 -10.83 -22.55
CA GLU A 148 -12.21 -11.28 -22.21
C GLU A 148 -13.26 -10.59 -23.08
N SER A 149 -13.18 -9.26 -23.23
CA SER A 149 -14.15 -8.52 -24.06
C SER A 149 -14.11 -8.93 -25.53
N MET A 150 -12.91 -9.16 -26.08
CA MET A 150 -12.73 -9.67 -27.45
C MET A 150 -13.31 -11.07 -27.63
N TYR A 151 -13.14 -11.94 -26.63
CA TYR A 151 -13.72 -13.27 -26.63
C TYR A 151 -15.25 -13.21 -26.62
N SER A 152 -15.85 -12.42 -25.72
CA SER A 152 -17.31 -12.26 -25.60
C SER A 152 -17.93 -11.63 -26.86
N LEU A 153 -17.27 -10.64 -27.49
CA LEU A 153 -17.68 -10.09 -28.79
C LEU A 153 -17.72 -11.14 -29.90
N SER A 154 -16.70 -12.01 -29.96
CA SER A 154 -16.54 -12.99 -31.03
C SER A 154 -17.46 -14.21 -30.89
N VAL A 155 -17.65 -14.68 -29.65
CA VAL A 155 -18.35 -15.95 -29.37
C VAL A 155 -19.82 -15.70 -28.98
N GLU A 156 -20.09 -14.72 -28.12
CA GLU A 156 -21.40 -14.53 -27.50
C GLU A 156 -22.24 -13.45 -28.20
N ARG A 157 -21.70 -12.80 -29.25
CA ARG A 157 -22.28 -11.60 -29.90
C ARG A 157 -22.65 -10.53 -28.88
N ALA A 158 -21.82 -10.39 -27.85
CA ALA A 158 -22.04 -9.39 -26.80
C ALA A 158 -21.96 -7.97 -27.36
N THR A 159 -22.61 -7.04 -26.65
CA THR A 159 -22.74 -5.62 -27.04
C THR A 159 -21.42 -4.86 -26.87
N ASP A 160 -21.23 -3.78 -27.63
CA ASP A 160 -20.14 -2.79 -27.50
C ASP A 160 -19.90 -2.29 -26.06
N ARG A 161 -20.86 -2.48 -25.15
CA ARG A 161 -20.79 -2.15 -23.72
C ARG A 161 -19.60 -2.81 -23.01
N ASN A 162 -19.29 -4.08 -23.28
CA ASN A 162 -18.20 -4.78 -22.59
C ASN A 162 -16.84 -4.17 -22.94
N LEU A 163 -16.65 -3.82 -24.22
CA LEU A 163 -15.45 -3.15 -24.70
C LEU A 163 -15.26 -1.78 -24.03
N ALA A 164 -16.34 -0.99 -23.95
CA ALA A 164 -16.30 0.30 -23.27
C ALA A 164 -15.98 0.16 -21.78
N GLN A 165 -16.53 -0.85 -21.10
CA GLN A 165 -16.25 -1.14 -19.70
C GLN A 165 -14.79 -1.58 -19.49
N ALA A 166 -14.24 -2.43 -20.37
CA ALA A 166 -12.83 -2.83 -20.32
C ALA A 166 -11.89 -1.66 -20.54
N ALA A 167 -12.19 -0.79 -21.50
CA ALA A 167 -11.42 0.43 -21.75
C ALA A 167 -11.45 1.39 -20.55
N LEU A 168 -12.61 1.56 -19.91
CA LEU A 168 -12.78 2.40 -18.73
C LEU A 168 -11.99 1.85 -17.53
N LEU A 169 -12.15 0.55 -17.23
CA LEU A 169 -11.43 -0.11 -16.14
C LEU A 169 -9.91 -0.15 -16.39
N GLY A 170 -9.49 -0.44 -17.62
CA GLY A 170 -8.08 -0.39 -18.01
C GLY A 170 -7.48 1.00 -17.78
N THR A 171 -8.18 2.04 -18.23
CA THR A 171 -7.79 3.43 -17.97
C THR A 171 -7.73 3.73 -16.48
N ALA A 172 -8.70 3.25 -15.69
CA ALA A 172 -8.71 3.40 -14.24
C ALA A 172 -7.51 2.71 -13.57
N PHE A 173 -7.06 1.54 -14.06
CA PHE A 173 -5.86 0.88 -13.54
C PHE A 173 -4.61 1.74 -13.73
N PHE A 174 -4.39 2.28 -14.94
CA PHE A 174 -3.25 3.16 -15.20
C PHE A 174 -3.32 4.47 -14.41
N LEU A 175 -4.50 5.09 -14.32
CA LEU A 175 -4.71 6.28 -13.49
C LEU A 175 -4.43 6.00 -12.02
N THR A 176 -4.86 4.85 -11.51
CA THR A 176 -4.57 4.43 -10.14
C THR A 176 -3.07 4.35 -9.92
N VAL A 177 -2.32 3.67 -10.80
CA VAL A 177 -0.85 3.60 -10.68
C VAL A 177 -0.23 5.00 -10.73
N ALA A 178 -0.69 5.89 -11.62
CA ALA A 178 -0.20 7.26 -11.72
C ALA A 178 -0.46 8.08 -10.45
N ILE A 179 -1.66 7.99 -9.87
CA ILE A 179 -2.03 8.69 -8.64
C ILE A 179 -1.16 8.20 -7.49
N PHE A 180 -1.04 6.89 -7.27
CA PHE A 180 -0.22 6.33 -6.20
C PHE A 180 1.26 6.69 -6.36
N TYR A 181 1.78 6.67 -7.59
CA TYR A 181 3.14 7.11 -7.87
C TYR A 181 3.35 8.59 -7.55
N TRP A 182 2.39 9.45 -7.92
CA TRP A 182 2.45 10.87 -7.62
C TRP A 182 2.34 11.14 -6.11
N LEU A 183 1.44 10.45 -5.42
CA LEU A 183 1.28 10.53 -3.96
C LEU A 183 2.57 10.11 -3.23
N ALA A 184 3.17 9.01 -3.66
CA ALA A 184 4.43 8.53 -3.11
C ALA A 184 5.58 9.53 -3.33
N ARG A 185 5.59 10.24 -4.46
CA ARG A 185 6.57 11.31 -4.73
C ARG A 185 6.33 12.51 -3.81
N LEU A 186 5.07 12.96 -3.69
CA LEU A 186 4.69 14.08 -2.84
C LEU A 186 5.06 13.84 -1.37
N THR A 187 4.81 12.64 -0.85
CA THR A 187 5.16 12.28 0.53
C THR A 187 6.67 12.34 0.77
N ARG A 188 7.49 11.89 -0.20
CA ARG A 188 8.96 11.97 -0.10
C ARG A 188 9.45 13.41 -0.12
N GLU A 189 8.93 14.22 -1.05
CA GLU A 189 9.25 15.65 -1.13
C GLU A 189 8.85 16.39 0.16
N SER A 190 7.70 16.05 0.76
CA SER A 190 7.26 16.63 2.04
C SER A 190 8.11 16.19 3.22
N GLN A 191 8.66 14.96 3.22
CA GLN A 191 9.57 14.50 4.27
C GLN A 191 10.90 15.25 4.22
N GLU A 192 11.44 15.52 3.03
CA GLU A 192 12.66 16.32 2.86
C GLU A 192 12.49 17.76 3.34
N MET A 193 11.30 18.35 3.20
CA MET A 193 11.00 19.69 3.71
C MET A 193 10.86 19.73 5.25
N VAL A 194 10.30 18.69 5.86
CA VAL A 194 10.15 18.60 7.32
C VAL A 194 11.50 18.33 8.01
N GLU A 195 12.39 17.55 7.40
CA GLU A 195 13.77 17.41 7.90
C GLU A 195 14.52 18.74 7.91
N ARG A 196 14.30 19.61 6.90
CA ARG A 196 14.87 20.97 6.88
C ARG A 196 14.31 21.86 7.99
N GLN A 197 13.01 21.79 8.28
CA GLN A 197 12.41 22.53 9.40
C GLN A 197 12.92 22.05 10.78
N GLY A 198 13.21 20.76 10.94
CA GLY A 198 13.82 20.24 12.17
C GLY A 198 15.22 20.80 12.45
N VAL A 199 16.03 20.98 11.40
CA VAL A 199 17.35 21.62 11.50
C VAL A 199 17.23 23.09 11.91
N ASP A 200 16.26 23.82 11.36
CA ASP A 200 16.04 25.22 11.71
C ASP A 200 15.54 25.41 13.15
N ILE A 201 14.70 24.51 13.66
CA ILE A 201 14.25 24.53 15.07
C ILE A 201 15.40 24.21 16.04
N ALA A 202 16.26 23.24 15.71
CA ALA A 202 17.43 22.92 16.52
C ALA A 202 18.45 24.08 16.55
N ASN A 203 18.69 24.71 15.40
CA ASN A 203 19.55 25.88 15.30
C ASN A 203 18.98 27.08 16.07
N LEU A 204 17.67 27.33 15.99
CA LEU A 204 17.02 28.39 16.76
C LEU A 204 17.06 28.13 18.27
N ALA A 205 16.91 26.87 18.72
CA ALA A 205 17.06 26.51 20.13
C ALA A 205 18.50 26.75 20.63
N GLN A 206 19.51 26.35 19.85
CA GLN A 206 20.91 26.52 20.21
C GLN A 206 21.33 28.01 20.23
N ILE A 207 20.84 28.81 19.28
CA ILE A 207 21.07 30.27 19.28
C ILE A 207 20.38 30.92 20.48
N ASN A 208 19.14 30.55 20.79
CA ASN A 208 18.39 31.12 21.91
C ASN A 208 19.06 30.79 23.25
N GLU A 209 19.61 29.58 23.41
CA GLU A 209 20.37 29.18 24.59
C GLU A 209 21.69 29.96 24.72
N LEU A 210 22.41 30.19 23.61
CA LEU A 210 23.63 30.99 23.59
C LEU A 210 23.37 32.48 23.92
N ILE A 211 22.24 33.03 23.46
CA ILE A 211 21.80 34.39 23.80
C ILE A 211 21.54 34.47 25.30
N ILE A 212 20.74 33.57 25.87
CA ILE A 212 20.39 33.58 27.30
C ILE A 212 21.64 33.44 28.20
N GLN A 213 22.64 32.66 27.78
CA GLN A 213 23.92 32.53 28.50
C GLN A 213 24.78 33.81 28.45
N ARG A 214 24.76 34.56 27.35
CA ARG A 214 25.55 35.81 27.21
C ARG A 214 24.81 37.08 27.62
N MET A 215 23.52 37.00 27.95
CA MET A 215 22.74 38.13 28.44
C MET A 215 23.24 38.57 29.82
N ARG A 216 23.62 39.86 29.96
CA ARG A 216 24.03 40.46 31.25
C ARG A 216 22.86 40.75 32.21
N THR A 217 21.64 40.42 31.81
CA THR A 217 20.42 40.60 32.61
C THR A 217 20.08 39.27 33.28
N GLY A 218 19.84 39.30 34.59
CA GLY A 218 19.39 38.13 35.34
C GLY A 218 17.94 37.79 35.02
N ILE A 219 17.67 36.54 34.63
CA ILE A 219 16.33 36.04 34.31
C ILE A 219 15.99 34.94 35.31
N LEU A 220 14.90 35.17 36.05
CA LEU A 220 14.32 34.23 37.00
C LEU A 220 12.94 33.80 36.50
N VAL A 221 12.74 32.50 36.31
CA VAL A 221 11.42 31.94 36.00
C VAL A 221 10.84 31.29 37.25
N VAL A 222 9.70 31.80 37.71
CA VAL A 222 8.93 31.30 38.87
C VAL A 222 7.61 30.68 38.38
N ASP A 223 7.13 29.65 39.09
CA ASP A 223 5.79 29.08 38.84
C ASP A 223 4.68 29.84 39.59
N GLY A 224 3.43 29.38 39.41
CA GLY A 224 2.25 30.00 40.03
C GLY A 224 2.21 29.92 41.56
N ASP A 225 2.98 29.01 42.18
CA ASP A 225 3.15 28.86 43.62
C ASP A 225 4.41 29.60 44.14
N GLY A 226 5.06 30.40 43.27
CA GLY A 226 6.22 31.23 43.62
C GLY A 226 7.55 30.46 43.66
N LYS A 227 7.61 29.22 43.15
CA LYS A 227 8.83 28.41 43.18
C LYS A 227 9.69 28.61 41.94
N VAL A 228 11.00 28.81 42.13
CA VAL A 228 11.97 29.02 41.03
C VAL A 228 12.13 27.75 40.20
N ARG A 229 11.87 27.81 38.88
CA ARG A 229 12.07 26.70 37.93
C ARG A 229 13.34 26.83 37.09
N ARG A 230 13.74 28.05 36.72
CA ARG A 230 14.97 28.28 35.92
C ARG A 230 15.65 29.58 36.30
N PHE A 231 16.97 29.57 36.14
CA PHE A 231 17.88 30.67 36.41
C PHE A 231 18.96 30.71 35.33
N ASN A 232 19.24 31.89 34.76
CA ASN A 232 20.42 32.06 33.89
C ASN A 232 21.67 32.45 34.70
N GLU A 233 22.84 32.33 34.08
CA GLU A 233 24.14 32.54 34.74
C GLU A 233 24.32 33.96 35.30
N SER A 234 23.87 34.98 34.56
CA SER A 234 23.87 36.37 35.04
C SER A 234 22.91 36.59 36.22
N GLY A 235 21.80 35.85 36.29
CA GLY A 235 20.91 35.87 37.44
C GLY A 235 21.64 35.42 38.70
N TRP A 236 22.42 34.33 38.60
CA TRP A 236 23.23 33.82 39.73
C TRP A 236 24.22 34.87 40.20
N TYR A 237 24.90 35.51 39.25
CA TYR A 237 25.88 36.55 39.54
C TYR A 237 25.26 37.79 40.21
N LEU A 238 24.06 38.20 39.78
CA LEU A 238 23.37 39.37 40.31
C LEU A 238 22.66 39.14 41.65
N LEU A 239 22.18 37.92 41.91
CA LEU A 239 21.62 37.57 43.22
C LEU A 239 22.68 37.35 44.30
N GLY A 240 23.97 37.43 43.95
CA GLY A 240 25.07 37.16 44.87
C GLY A 240 24.99 35.70 45.32
N THR A 241 25.47 34.79 44.48
CA THR A 241 25.69 33.40 44.90
C THR A 241 26.56 33.33 46.16
N PRO A 242 26.33 32.35 47.06
CA PRO A 242 27.41 31.83 47.91
C PRO A 242 28.56 31.24 47.08
#